data_AF-A0A3S2M7M4-F1
#
_entry.id   AF-A0A3S2M7M4-F1
#
_cell.length_a   1.000
_cell.length_b   1.000
_cell.length_c   1.000
_cell.angle_alpha   90.00
_cell.angle_beta   90.00
_cell.angle_gamma   90.00
#
_symmetry.space_group_name_H-M   'P 1'
#
loop_
_entity.id
_entity.type
_entity.pdbx_description
1 polymer ?
#
loop_
_entity_poly.entity_id
_entity_poly.type
_entity_poly.pdbx_seq_one_letter_code
_entity_poly.pdbx_strand_id
1 'polypeptide(L)'
;MLNTKPNWPILTVMVGISLTACKILPTKSDDGNNAATFNPDKMVEEIWAAKVVPYLQQKAGPFAQVHTLATTDPAAAGAKYGNPNKQANSPWTFAVRLEGKIIAANTQSRAATVDVDVDGDGKADARVQIGPAVRGTALRDSLDFIQFNDFTNQIDFAQFGKAFNAYADKMVLSKLPREALEGRSAKVLGAYTLGSGQDLPLVTPAEAEIGPKP
;
A
#
# COMPACT_ATOMS: atom_id res chain seq x y z
N MET A 1 -54.00 12.41 -49.90
CA MET A 1 -53.10 12.38 -51.06
C MET A 1 -52.72 13.81 -51.40
N LEU A 2 -51.52 14.25 -51.03
CA LEU A 2 -50.90 15.46 -51.57
C LEU A 2 -49.39 15.22 -51.63
N ASN A 3 -48.87 15.51 -52.80
CA ASN A 3 -47.59 15.11 -53.36
C ASN A 3 -46.78 16.39 -53.59
N THR A 4 -45.62 16.53 -52.96
CA THR A 4 -44.61 17.53 -53.36
C THR A 4 -43.20 16.94 -53.21
N LYS A 5 -42.46 17.02 -54.32
CA LYS A 5 -41.09 16.55 -54.54
C LYS A 5 -40.04 17.51 -53.96
N PRO A 6 -38.77 17.06 -53.83
CA PRO A 6 -37.74 17.67 -52.99
C PRO A 6 -36.88 18.68 -53.77
N ASN A 7 -36.24 19.60 -53.04
CA ASN A 7 -35.07 20.37 -53.50
C ASN A 7 -34.32 20.93 -52.29
N TRP A 8 -33.11 20.43 -52.02
CA TRP A 8 -32.08 21.23 -51.35
C TRP A 8 -30.67 20.76 -51.73
N PRO A 9 -29.75 21.69 -52.05
CA PRO A 9 -28.49 21.44 -52.75
C PRO A 9 -27.42 20.67 -51.98
N ILE A 10 -26.61 19.97 -52.79
CA ILE A 10 -25.31 19.38 -52.50
C ILE A 10 -24.34 20.51 -52.10
N LEU A 11 -23.83 20.45 -50.87
CA LEU A 11 -22.69 21.27 -50.43
C LEU A 11 -21.47 20.35 -50.29
N THR A 12 -20.58 20.43 -51.27
CA THR A 12 -19.30 19.71 -51.32
C THR A 12 -18.35 20.25 -50.25
N VAL A 13 -18.05 19.45 -49.22
CA VAL A 13 -17.04 19.78 -48.20
C VAL A 13 -15.66 19.36 -48.74
N MET A 14 -14.84 20.35 -49.08
CA MET A 14 -13.45 20.18 -49.46
C MET A 14 -12.60 20.12 -48.19
N VAL A 15 -12.13 18.92 -47.82
CA VAL A 15 -11.21 18.71 -46.68
C VAL A 15 -9.79 19.03 -47.15
N GLY A 16 -9.27 20.19 -46.73
CA GLY A 16 -7.85 20.53 -46.88
C GLY A 16 -7.04 19.93 -45.73
N ILE A 17 -6.16 18.98 -46.02
CA ILE A 17 -5.19 18.44 -45.06
C ILE A 17 -3.97 19.37 -45.06
N SER A 18 -3.88 20.23 -44.06
CA SER A 18 -2.65 20.98 -43.75
C SER A 18 -1.75 20.14 -42.86
N LEU A 19 -0.70 19.55 -43.44
CA LEU A 19 0.40 18.95 -42.70
C LEU A 19 1.29 20.07 -42.13
N THR A 20 1.01 20.52 -40.91
CA THR A 20 1.96 21.33 -40.15
C THR A 20 3.06 20.43 -39.59
N ALA A 21 4.24 20.55 -40.18
CA ALA A 21 5.45 19.89 -39.72
C ALA A 21 5.82 20.34 -38.30
N CYS A 22 5.73 19.43 -37.32
CA CYS A 22 6.41 19.61 -36.04
C CYS A 22 7.93 19.51 -36.27
N LYS A 23 8.63 20.64 -36.16
CA LYS A 23 10.09 20.70 -36.15
C LYS A 23 10.60 20.03 -34.88
N ILE A 24 11.19 18.86 -35.02
CA ILE A 24 11.91 18.16 -33.94
C ILE A 24 13.14 18.99 -33.60
N LEU A 25 13.14 19.61 -32.42
CA LEU A 25 14.32 20.27 -31.88
C LEU A 25 15.24 19.20 -31.29
N PRO A 26 16.54 19.17 -31.61
CA PRO A 26 17.47 18.29 -30.94
C PRO A 26 17.56 18.71 -29.46
N THR A 27 17.15 17.81 -28.57
CA THR A 27 17.47 17.91 -27.16
C THR A 27 18.98 17.82 -27.02
N LYS A 28 19.58 18.94 -26.61
CA LYS A 28 20.98 19.01 -26.18
C LYS A 28 21.16 17.97 -25.06
N SER A 29 21.97 16.95 -25.32
CA SER A 29 22.42 16.03 -24.30
C SER A 29 23.40 16.80 -23.41
N ASP A 30 22.92 17.27 -22.27
CA ASP A 30 23.81 17.77 -21.23
C ASP A 30 24.47 16.56 -20.55
N ASP A 31 25.63 16.20 -21.09
CA ASP A 31 26.61 15.33 -20.46
C ASP A 31 27.17 16.04 -19.22
N GLY A 32 26.56 15.79 -18.06
CA GLY A 32 27.10 16.21 -16.77
C GLY A 32 26.06 16.69 -15.78
N ASN A 33 25.29 15.78 -15.21
CA ASN A 33 24.75 15.99 -13.88
C ASN A 33 24.81 14.68 -13.10
N ASN A 34 25.51 14.67 -11.95
CA ASN A 34 25.39 13.64 -10.92
C ASN A 34 23.97 13.70 -10.30
N ALA A 35 22.94 13.48 -11.11
CA ALA A 35 21.62 13.17 -10.60
C ALA A 35 21.72 11.76 -10.00
N ALA A 36 21.61 11.66 -8.67
CA ALA A 36 21.52 10.37 -8.01
C ALA A 36 20.45 9.54 -8.71
N THR A 37 20.85 8.41 -9.31
CA THR A 37 19.92 7.48 -9.95
C THR A 37 18.88 7.06 -8.92
N PHE A 38 17.59 7.19 -9.24
CA PHE A 38 16.50 6.77 -8.36
C PHE A 38 16.73 5.31 -7.93
N ASN A 39 16.95 5.11 -6.63
CA ASN A 39 17.25 3.81 -6.03
C ASN A 39 16.31 3.60 -4.84
N PRO A 40 15.11 3.04 -5.08
CA PRO A 40 14.10 2.90 -4.04
C PRO A 40 14.54 1.96 -2.92
N ASP A 41 15.32 0.92 -3.22
CA ASP A 41 15.81 -0.02 -2.21
C ASP A 41 16.72 0.68 -1.19
N LYS A 42 17.68 1.48 -1.69
CA LYS A 42 18.58 2.26 -0.83
C LYS A 42 17.83 3.32 -0.02
N MET A 43 16.86 4.01 -0.63
CA MET A 43 16.05 5.00 0.07
C MET A 43 15.28 4.38 1.23
N VAL A 44 14.70 3.18 1.06
CA VAL A 44 13.99 2.46 2.13
C VAL A 44 14.95 2.04 3.23
N GLU A 45 16.10 1.47 2.86
CA GLU A 45 17.13 1.03 3.82
C GLU A 45 17.58 2.17 4.75
N GLU A 46 17.83 3.35 4.19
CA GLU A 46 18.28 4.53 4.95
C GLU A 46 17.25 5.04 5.96
N ILE A 47 15.96 4.90 5.67
CA ILE A 47 14.90 5.45 6.54
C ILE A 47 14.26 4.41 7.45
N TRP A 48 14.42 3.11 7.20
CA TRP A 48 13.63 2.08 7.88
C TRP A 48 13.82 2.09 9.39
N ALA A 49 15.05 1.90 9.86
CA ALA A 49 15.35 1.85 11.29
C ALA A 49 15.30 3.26 11.93
N ALA A 50 15.71 4.28 11.19
CA ALA A 50 15.84 5.65 11.71
C ALA A 50 14.51 6.42 11.80
N LYS A 51 13.54 6.10 10.93
CA LYS A 51 12.29 6.86 10.82
C LYS A 51 11.04 5.97 10.82
N VAL A 52 10.98 4.94 9.97
CA VAL A 52 9.77 4.13 9.77
C VAL A 52 9.35 3.42 11.05
N VAL A 53 10.27 2.67 11.66
CA VAL A 53 9.97 1.91 12.88
C VAL A 53 9.59 2.83 14.05
N PRO A 54 10.39 3.86 14.41
CA PRO A 54 10.01 4.80 15.47
C PRO A 54 8.67 5.50 15.21
N TYR A 55 8.39 5.90 13.97
CA TYR A 55 7.12 6.51 13.59
C TYR A 55 5.96 5.57 13.84
N LEU A 56 6.03 4.33 13.36
CA LEU A 56 4.98 3.34 13.57
C LEU A 56 4.79 3.02 15.05
N GLN A 57 5.87 2.91 15.83
CA GLN A 57 5.79 2.71 17.28
C GLN A 57 5.06 3.88 17.97
N GLN A 58 5.29 5.12 17.55
CA GLN A 58 4.58 6.26 18.11
C GLN A 58 3.12 6.34 17.65
N LYS A 59 2.88 6.08 16.35
CA LYS A 59 1.58 6.30 15.70
C LYS A 59 0.59 5.17 15.94
N ALA A 60 1.05 3.94 16.06
CA ALA A 60 0.18 2.76 16.11
C ALA A 60 -0.65 2.67 17.40
N GLY A 61 -1.95 2.38 17.25
CA GLY A 61 -2.84 2.05 18.37
C GLY A 61 -3.11 0.54 18.48
N PRO A 62 -3.73 0.06 19.57
CA PRO A 62 -4.19 -1.33 19.68
C PRO A 62 -5.19 -1.66 18.56
N PHE A 63 -5.00 -2.80 17.89
CA PHE A 63 -5.76 -3.17 16.68
C PHE A 63 -7.27 -3.03 16.84
N ALA A 64 -7.86 -3.60 17.88
CA ALA A 64 -9.31 -3.53 18.12
C ALA A 64 -9.81 -2.07 18.20
N GLN A 65 -9.10 -1.21 18.94
CA GLN A 65 -9.48 0.20 19.08
C GLN A 65 -9.35 0.96 17.76
N VAL A 66 -8.26 0.72 17.02
CA VAL A 66 -8.02 1.35 15.71
C VAL A 66 -9.09 0.89 14.72
N HIS A 67 -9.40 -0.40 14.69
CA HIS A 67 -10.35 -0.98 13.74
C HIS A 67 -11.79 -0.53 13.99
N THR A 68 -12.22 -0.48 15.27
CA THR A 68 -13.52 0.09 15.63
C THR A 68 -13.63 1.57 15.25
N LEU A 69 -12.58 2.37 15.49
CA LEU A 69 -12.61 3.77 15.09
C LEU A 69 -12.57 3.92 13.56
N ALA A 70 -11.76 3.11 12.87
CA ALA A 70 -11.63 3.15 11.42
C ALA A 70 -12.93 2.82 10.69
N THR A 71 -13.79 1.98 11.26
CA THR A 71 -15.08 1.60 10.68
C THR A 71 -16.20 2.60 11.02
N THR A 72 -16.11 3.28 12.16
CA THR A 72 -17.14 4.25 12.62
C THR A 72 -16.84 5.68 12.18
N ASP A 73 -15.58 6.10 12.22
CA ASP A 73 -15.08 7.40 11.76
C ASP A 73 -13.68 7.24 11.14
N PRO A 74 -13.60 6.86 9.85
CA PRO A 74 -12.33 6.68 9.15
C PRO A 74 -11.43 7.93 9.15
N ALA A 75 -12.02 9.12 9.17
CA ALA A 75 -11.27 10.37 9.16
C ALA A 75 -10.59 10.64 10.51
N ALA A 76 -11.31 10.44 11.61
CA ALA A 76 -10.72 10.53 12.95
C ALA A 76 -9.65 9.45 13.18
N ALA A 77 -9.91 8.21 12.76
CA ALA A 77 -8.90 7.14 12.78
C ALA A 77 -7.68 7.52 11.94
N GLY A 78 -7.91 8.10 10.77
CA GLY A 78 -6.87 8.52 9.84
C GLY A 78 -5.97 9.61 10.40
N ALA A 79 -6.57 10.62 11.06
CA ALA A 79 -5.82 11.66 11.74
C ALA A 79 -4.97 11.11 12.90
N LYS A 80 -5.53 10.18 13.69
CA LYS A 80 -4.89 9.64 14.89
C LYS A 80 -3.84 8.57 14.59
N TYR A 81 -4.18 7.58 13.78
CA TYR A 81 -3.42 6.34 13.57
C TYR A 81 -2.92 6.17 12.13
N GLY A 82 -3.30 7.04 11.19
CA GLY A 82 -2.93 6.93 9.77
C GLY A 82 -2.15 8.14 9.25
N ASN A 83 -2.07 8.23 7.92
CA ASN A 83 -1.52 9.37 7.21
C ASN A 83 -2.64 10.37 6.86
N PRO A 84 -2.79 11.50 7.60
CA PRO A 84 -3.82 12.50 7.31
C PRO A 84 -3.62 13.20 5.96
N ASN A 85 -2.41 13.14 5.40
CA ASN A 85 -2.04 13.77 4.14
C ASN A 85 -2.18 12.81 2.94
N LYS A 86 -2.83 11.65 3.11
CA LYS A 86 -3.09 10.71 2.01
C LYS A 86 -3.71 11.44 0.81
N GLN A 87 -3.48 10.92 -0.40
CA GLN A 87 -4.14 11.45 -1.59
C GLN A 87 -5.67 11.38 -1.44
N ALA A 88 -6.40 12.36 -1.99
CA ALA A 88 -7.83 12.56 -1.75
C ALA A 88 -8.66 11.28 -1.95
N ASN A 89 -8.34 10.49 -2.98
CA ASN A 89 -9.07 9.28 -3.35
C ASN A 89 -8.38 7.97 -2.93
N SER A 90 -7.24 8.06 -2.22
CA SER A 90 -6.61 6.86 -1.67
C SER A 90 -7.36 6.38 -0.43
N PRO A 91 -7.45 5.05 -0.22
CA PRO A 91 -8.08 4.50 0.97
C PRO A 91 -7.28 4.90 2.23
N TRP A 92 -7.97 4.96 3.36
CA TRP A 92 -7.29 5.15 4.65
C TRP A 92 -6.41 3.96 4.97
N THR A 93 -5.25 4.25 5.55
CA THR A 93 -4.29 3.25 6.01
C THR A 93 -3.89 3.60 7.43
N PHE A 94 -3.86 2.60 8.32
CA PHE A 94 -3.68 2.81 9.75
C PHE A 94 -2.55 1.95 10.30
N ALA A 95 -1.73 2.54 11.16
CA ALA A 95 -0.72 1.87 11.96
C ALA A 95 -1.38 1.20 13.17
N VAL A 96 -1.04 -0.06 13.41
CA VAL A 96 -1.63 -0.90 14.45
C VAL A 96 -0.59 -1.72 15.20
N ARG A 97 -0.89 -1.96 16.48
CA ARG A 97 -0.32 -3.03 17.30
C ARG A 97 -1.34 -4.14 17.41
N LEU A 98 -0.97 -5.32 16.94
CA LEU A 98 -1.80 -6.51 16.96
C LEU A 98 -1.12 -7.56 17.83
N GLU A 99 -1.81 -8.01 18.85
CA GLU A 99 -1.38 -9.10 19.72
C GLU A 99 -2.54 -10.09 19.81
N GLY A 100 -2.27 -11.37 19.57
CA GLY A 100 -3.33 -12.37 19.54
C GLY A 100 -2.83 -13.78 19.28
N LYS A 101 -3.76 -14.72 19.17
CA LYS A 101 -3.47 -16.14 18.90
C LYS A 101 -3.65 -16.44 17.42
N ILE A 102 -2.69 -17.14 16.83
CA ILE A 102 -2.82 -17.63 15.45
C ILE A 102 -3.81 -18.80 15.46
N ILE A 103 -4.89 -18.69 14.70
CA ILE A 103 -5.92 -19.73 14.60
C ILE A 103 -5.95 -20.44 13.25
N ALA A 104 -5.35 -19.85 12.22
CA ALA A 104 -5.14 -20.50 10.93
C ALA A 104 -3.85 -19.99 10.27
N ALA A 105 -3.17 -20.84 9.51
CA ALA A 105 -1.98 -20.44 8.74
C ALA A 105 -2.06 -20.94 7.29
N ASN A 106 -1.80 -20.05 6.34
CA ASN A 106 -1.59 -20.40 4.94
C ASN A 106 -0.14 -20.13 4.56
N THR A 107 0.67 -21.19 4.48
CA THR A 107 2.07 -21.14 4.08
C THR A 107 2.35 -21.82 2.74
N GLN A 108 1.30 -22.30 2.05
CA GLN A 108 1.41 -23.00 0.77
C GLN A 108 1.75 -22.06 -0.38
N SER A 109 1.33 -20.79 -0.29
CA SER A 109 1.61 -19.76 -1.31
C SER A 109 2.72 -18.81 -0.87
N ARG A 110 3.36 -18.15 -1.85
CA ARG A 110 4.34 -17.08 -1.59
C ARG A 110 3.72 -15.88 -0.85
N ALA A 111 2.42 -15.64 -1.02
CA ALA A 111 1.67 -14.64 -0.27
C ALA A 111 1.13 -15.24 1.04
N ALA A 112 2.01 -15.87 1.82
CA ALA A 112 1.65 -16.56 3.04
C ALA A 112 1.08 -15.61 4.09
N THR A 113 0.08 -16.09 4.83
CA THR A 113 -0.63 -15.33 5.86
C THR A 113 -0.92 -16.17 7.09
N VAL A 114 -1.15 -15.50 8.22
CA VAL A 114 -1.76 -16.10 9.41
C VAL A 114 -3.00 -15.31 9.79
N ASP A 115 -4.04 -16.00 10.22
CA ASP A 115 -5.26 -15.40 10.73
C ASP A 115 -5.16 -15.38 12.26
N VAL A 116 -5.37 -14.19 12.84
CA VAL A 116 -5.11 -13.92 14.25
C VAL A 116 -6.41 -13.51 14.95
N ASP A 117 -6.68 -14.20 16.04
CA ASP A 117 -7.72 -13.92 17.03
C ASP A 117 -7.12 -12.99 18.10
N VAL A 118 -7.64 -11.77 18.18
CA VAL A 118 -7.14 -10.70 19.05
C VAL A 118 -7.96 -10.61 20.34
N ASP A 119 -9.22 -11.02 20.33
CA ASP A 119 -10.14 -10.92 21.47
C ASP A 119 -10.37 -12.24 22.24
N GLY A 120 -9.91 -13.35 21.69
CA GLY A 120 -9.98 -14.69 22.27
C GLY A 120 -11.31 -15.42 22.04
N ASP A 121 -12.15 -14.95 21.11
CA ASP A 121 -13.45 -15.55 20.82
C ASP A 121 -13.38 -16.79 19.90
N GLY A 122 -12.18 -17.14 19.42
CA GLY A 122 -11.93 -18.25 18.52
C GLY A 122 -12.14 -17.94 17.04
N LYS A 123 -12.41 -16.69 16.68
CA LYS A 123 -12.50 -16.20 15.30
C LYS A 123 -11.35 -15.26 14.98
N ALA A 124 -11.05 -15.12 13.69
CA ALA A 124 -10.01 -14.21 13.26
C ALA A 124 -10.56 -12.78 13.19
N ASP A 125 -9.83 -11.85 13.79
CA ASP A 125 -10.11 -10.41 13.68
C ASP A 125 -9.26 -9.76 12.58
N ALA A 126 -8.13 -10.37 12.26
CA ALA A 126 -7.15 -9.83 11.33
C ALA A 126 -6.37 -10.93 10.62
N ARG A 127 -5.89 -10.61 9.42
CA ARG A 127 -4.97 -11.44 8.66
C ARG A 127 -3.61 -10.76 8.58
N VAL A 128 -2.57 -11.42 9.04
CA VAL A 128 -1.20 -10.90 9.02
C VAL A 128 -0.43 -11.52 7.86
N GLN A 129 0.20 -10.68 7.05
CA GLN A 129 1.12 -11.14 6.00
C GLN A 129 2.42 -11.64 6.63
N ILE A 130 2.79 -12.89 6.34
CA ILE A 130 4.06 -13.48 6.78
C ILE A 130 4.94 -13.89 5.58
N GLY A 131 4.40 -13.91 4.37
CA GLY A 131 5.07 -14.49 3.20
C GLY A 131 5.93 -13.53 2.39
N PRO A 132 6.94 -14.06 1.68
CA PRO A 132 7.90 -13.26 0.91
C PRO A 132 7.30 -12.46 -0.26
N ALA A 133 6.04 -12.73 -0.63
CA ALA A 133 5.29 -11.85 -1.52
C ALA A 133 4.28 -11.03 -0.70
N VAL A 134 4.68 -9.81 -0.31
CA VAL A 134 3.84 -8.86 0.42
C VAL A 134 2.97 -8.06 -0.55
N ARG A 135 1.67 -8.04 -0.30
CA ARG A 135 0.65 -7.37 -1.12
C ARG A 135 0.34 -5.99 -0.56
N GLY A 136 -0.07 -5.09 -1.47
CA GLY A 136 -0.51 -3.73 -1.13
C GLY A 136 0.64 -2.77 -0.83
N THR A 137 0.31 -1.62 -0.25
CA THR A 137 1.23 -0.51 0.01
C THR A 137 1.07 0.04 1.44
N ALA A 138 0.45 -0.73 2.33
CA ALA A 138 0.00 -0.27 3.65
C ALA A 138 1.13 0.35 4.49
N LEU A 139 2.33 -0.23 4.48
CA LEU A 139 3.44 0.36 5.22
C LEU A 139 3.80 1.75 4.69
N ARG A 140 4.07 1.89 3.38
CA ARG A 140 4.38 3.18 2.75
C ARG A 140 3.28 4.21 3.00
N ASP A 141 2.02 3.82 2.79
CA ASP A 141 0.88 4.73 2.79
C ASP A 141 0.43 5.15 4.20
N SER A 142 0.89 4.45 5.23
CA SER A 142 0.66 4.84 6.63
C SER A 142 1.55 6.00 7.12
N LEU A 143 2.60 6.35 6.38
CA LEU A 143 3.62 7.31 6.81
C LEU A 143 3.28 8.72 6.34
N ASP A 144 3.07 9.66 7.26
CA ASP A 144 2.74 11.05 6.92
C ASP A 144 3.92 11.88 6.40
N PHE A 145 5.15 11.38 6.54
CA PHE A 145 6.36 12.01 6.01
C PHE A 145 6.77 11.46 4.64
N ILE A 146 5.98 10.55 4.05
CA ILE A 146 6.18 10.06 2.68
C ILE A 146 4.93 10.40 1.87
N GLN A 147 5.08 11.31 0.93
CA GLN A 147 4.01 11.79 0.08
C GLN A 147 4.31 11.52 -1.38
N PHE A 148 3.25 11.36 -2.18
CA PHE A 148 3.39 11.17 -3.63
C PHE A 148 4.23 12.29 -4.28
N ASN A 149 4.06 13.53 -3.80
CA ASN A 149 4.75 14.70 -4.34
C ASN A 149 6.27 14.73 -4.03
N ASP A 150 6.77 13.81 -3.20
CA ASP A 150 8.21 13.64 -2.96
C ASP A 150 8.89 12.85 -4.11
N PHE A 151 8.09 12.33 -5.05
CA PHE A 151 8.55 11.50 -6.16
C PHE A 151 8.28 12.18 -7.50
N THR A 152 9.14 11.90 -8.49
CA THR A 152 9.02 12.51 -9.82
C THR A 152 7.74 12.08 -10.54
N ASN A 153 7.30 10.84 -10.34
CA ASN A 153 6.16 10.28 -11.04
C ASN A 153 5.55 9.07 -10.31
N GLN A 154 4.45 8.53 -10.87
CA GLN A 154 3.73 7.37 -10.31
C GLN A 154 4.51 6.06 -10.37
N ILE A 155 5.41 5.90 -11.34
CA ILE A 155 6.24 4.70 -11.47
C ILE A 155 7.25 4.68 -10.32
N ASP A 156 7.93 5.79 -10.04
CA ASP A 156 8.89 5.91 -8.94
C ASP A 156 8.22 5.65 -7.59
N PHE A 157 7.06 6.27 -7.34
CA PHE A 157 6.31 6.06 -6.10
C PHE A 157 5.86 4.59 -5.94
N ALA A 158 5.43 3.93 -7.02
CA ALA A 158 5.06 2.52 -7.00
C ALA A 158 6.27 1.60 -6.77
N GLN A 159 7.40 1.88 -7.42
CA GLN A 159 8.65 1.15 -7.21
C GLN A 159 9.15 1.29 -5.78
N PHE A 160 9.03 2.48 -5.19
CA PHE A 160 9.32 2.71 -3.78
C PHE A 160 8.42 1.89 -2.84
N GLY A 161 7.12 1.81 -3.13
CA GLY A 161 6.20 0.93 -2.39
C GLY A 161 6.59 -0.56 -2.48
N LYS A 162 7.02 -1.01 -3.66
CA LYS A 162 7.52 -2.38 -3.85
C LYS A 162 8.81 -2.64 -3.06
N ALA A 163 9.75 -1.70 -3.08
CA ALA A 163 10.98 -1.78 -2.29
C ALA A 163 10.68 -1.83 -0.78
N PHE A 164 9.70 -1.05 -0.32
CA PHE A 164 9.21 -1.08 1.07
C PHE A 164 8.79 -2.49 1.50
N ASN A 165 7.96 -3.14 0.68
CA ASN A 165 7.48 -4.49 0.92
C ASN A 165 8.60 -5.53 0.87
N ALA A 166 9.53 -5.41 -0.08
CA ALA A 166 10.68 -6.29 -0.18
C ALA A 166 11.62 -6.15 1.04
N TYR A 167 11.81 -4.93 1.51
CA TYR A 167 12.60 -4.65 2.70
C TYR A 167 11.93 -5.19 3.97
N ALA A 168 10.61 -5.05 4.10
CA ALA A 168 9.83 -5.64 5.18
C ALA A 168 9.99 -7.18 5.24
N ASP A 169 9.91 -7.85 4.08
CA ASP A 169 10.17 -9.30 4.01
C ASP A 169 11.60 -9.65 4.45
N LYS A 170 12.60 -8.99 3.86
CA LYS A 170 14.02 -9.24 4.16
C LYS A 170 14.33 -9.04 5.65
N MET A 171 13.77 -8.00 6.26
CA MET A 171 14.13 -7.63 7.63
C MET A 171 13.28 -8.29 8.70
N VAL A 172 12.05 -8.70 8.36
CA VAL A 172 11.06 -9.18 9.33
C VAL A 172 10.53 -10.55 8.92
N LEU A 173 9.82 -10.61 7.79
CA LEU A 173 8.96 -11.76 7.49
C LEU A 173 9.75 -13.03 7.17
N SER A 174 10.88 -12.91 6.47
CA SER A 174 11.78 -14.02 6.14
C SER A 174 12.37 -14.71 7.37
N LYS A 175 12.39 -14.04 8.53
CA LYS A 175 12.89 -14.56 9.81
C LYS A 175 11.82 -15.27 10.63
N LEU A 176 10.55 -15.17 10.24
CA LEU A 176 9.44 -15.79 10.95
C LEU A 176 9.43 -17.31 10.70
N PRO A 177 9.02 -18.10 11.71
CA PRO A 177 8.82 -19.53 11.54
C PRO A 177 7.75 -19.81 10.47
N ARG A 178 7.86 -20.96 9.80
CA ARG A 178 6.94 -21.37 8.71
C ARG A 178 6.05 -22.55 9.07
N GLU A 179 6.32 -23.20 10.20
CA GLU A 179 5.70 -24.44 10.61
C GLU A 179 5.11 -24.32 12.01
N ALA A 180 4.11 -25.17 12.30
CA ALA A 180 3.43 -25.25 13.58
C ALA A 180 3.02 -23.86 14.11
N LEU A 181 2.39 -23.06 13.24
CA LEU A 181 2.03 -21.67 13.53
C LEU A 181 0.76 -21.55 14.36
N GLU A 182 -0.23 -22.40 14.08
CA GLU A 182 -1.50 -22.43 14.79
C GLU A 182 -1.31 -22.71 16.28
N GLY A 183 -2.07 -21.99 17.11
CA GLY A 183 -1.98 -22.05 18.56
C GLY A 183 -0.96 -21.09 19.18
N ARG A 184 0.02 -20.60 18.41
CA ARG A 184 1.07 -19.69 18.90
C ARG A 184 0.54 -18.26 19.03
N SER A 185 1.20 -17.45 19.85
CA SER A 185 0.94 -16.01 19.91
C SER A 185 1.65 -15.27 18.78
N ALA A 186 1.01 -14.25 18.24
CA ALA A 186 1.59 -13.28 17.32
C ALA A 186 1.60 -11.90 17.96
N LYS A 187 2.72 -11.19 17.85
CA LYS A 187 2.84 -9.77 18.20
C LYS A 187 3.35 -9.03 16.99
N VAL A 188 2.62 -8.02 16.54
CA VAL A 188 2.86 -7.34 15.27
C VAL A 188 2.73 -5.83 15.47
N LEU A 189 3.74 -5.10 15.01
CA LEU A 189 3.62 -3.69 14.68
C LEU A 189 3.55 -3.59 13.16
N GLY A 190 2.48 -3.00 12.63
CA GLY A 190 2.29 -2.94 11.19
C GLY A 190 1.26 -1.92 10.77
N ALA A 191 0.84 -2.01 9.51
CA ALA A 191 -0.22 -1.19 8.97
C ALA A 191 -1.18 -2.01 8.11
N TYR A 192 -2.42 -1.55 8.02
CA TYR A 192 -3.42 -2.09 7.09
C TYR A 192 -4.20 -0.98 6.42
N THR A 193 -4.67 -1.27 5.21
CA THR A 193 -5.57 -0.38 4.47
C THR A 193 -7.01 -0.77 4.77
N LEU A 194 -7.88 0.22 5.01
CA LEU A 194 -9.30 -0.02 5.25
C LEU A 194 -9.94 -0.64 4.00
N GLY A 195 -10.42 -1.88 4.13
CA GLY A 195 -11.22 -2.52 3.10
C GLY A 195 -12.65 -2.00 3.06
N SER A 196 -13.36 -2.27 1.98
CA SER A 196 -14.78 -1.94 1.79
C SER A 196 -15.72 -3.15 1.92
N GLY A 197 -15.19 -4.31 2.33
CA GLY A 197 -15.90 -5.59 2.37
C GLY A 197 -15.81 -6.30 3.72
N GLN A 198 -16.24 -7.56 3.75
CA GLN A 198 -16.21 -8.43 4.93
C GLN A 198 -14.87 -9.18 5.08
N ASP A 199 -13.89 -8.89 4.23
CA ASP A 199 -12.57 -9.49 4.32
C ASP A 199 -11.85 -9.01 5.58
N LEU A 200 -11.09 -9.92 6.20
CA LEU A 200 -10.25 -9.59 7.33
C LEU A 200 -9.25 -8.48 6.95
N PRO A 201 -9.04 -7.47 7.82
CA PRO A 201 -7.97 -6.50 7.68
C PRO A 201 -6.62 -7.17 7.44
N LEU A 202 -6.01 -6.87 6.28
CA LEU A 202 -4.72 -7.44 5.88
C LEU A 202 -3.58 -6.57 6.44
N VAL A 203 -3.02 -6.99 7.57
CA VAL A 203 -1.93 -6.30 8.26
C VAL A 203 -0.59 -6.67 7.65
N THR A 204 0.19 -5.65 7.31
CA THR A 204 1.57 -5.77 6.82
C THR A 204 2.54 -5.41 7.95
N PRO A 205 3.35 -6.36 8.45
CA PRO A 205 4.27 -6.08 9.55
C PRO A 205 5.48 -5.22 9.16
N ALA A 206 5.82 -4.26 10.02
CA ALA A 206 7.14 -3.62 10.08
C ALA A 206 8.00 -4.21 11.21
N GLU A 207 7.37 -4.80 12.23
CA GLU A 207 7.98 -5.67 13.23
C GLU A 207 7.02 -6.83 13.51
N ALA A 208 7.53 -8.03 13.71
CA ALA A 208 6.72 -9.19 14.08
C ALA A 208 7.51 -10.19 14.92
N GLU A 209 6.82 -10.78 15.88
CA GLU A 209 7.29 -11.88 16.70
C GLU A 209 6.20 -12.95 16.76
N ILE A 210 6.61 -14.22 16.66
CA ILE A 210 5.72 -15.36 16.88
C ILE A 210 6.27 -16.13 18.08
N GLY A 211 5.48 -16.18 19.17
CA GLY A 211 5.84 -16.81 20.44
C GLY A 211 6.15 -18.31 20.30
N PRO A 212 6.63 -19.02 21.32
CA PRO A 212 7.07 -20.43 21.19
C PRO A 212 5.95 -21.38 20.72
N LYS A 213 6.31 -22.59 20.31
CA LYS A 213 5.33 -23.66 20.02
C LYS A 213 4.50 -23.94 21.29
N PRO A 214 3.19 -24.22 21.18
CA PRO A 214 2.35 -24.58 22.31
C PRO A 214 2.80 -25.85 23.02
#